data_AF-A0A7C1HFY4-F1
#
_entry.id   AF-A0A7C1HFY4-F1
#
_cell.length_a   1.000
_cell.length_b   1.000
_cell.length_c   1.000
_cell.angle_alpha   90.00
_cell.angle_beta   90.00
_cell.angle_gamma   90.00
#
_symmetry.space_group_name_H-M   'P 1'
#
loop_
_entity.id
_entity.type
_entity.pdbx_description
1 polymer ?
#
loop_
_entity_poly.entity_id
_entity_poly.type
_entity_poly.pdbx_seq_one_letter_code
_entity_poly.pdbx_strand_id
1 'polypeptide(L)' 'MIKTVEQYLESLNDGREVWCLGEKVKDVRTHPSTSTIIKMAAMDYVLPNHPDYRNPTTFQDVFPYKSQISLHNI' A
#
# COMPACT_ATOMS: atom_id res chain seq x y z
N MET A 1 -7.77 6.35 -12.12
CA MET A 1 -6.75 5.43 -12.69
C MET A 1 -5.99 4.83 -11.52
N ILE A 2 -5.78 3.52 -11.51
CA ILE A 2 -5.06 2.84 -10.42
C ILE A 2 -3.57 3.19 -10.57
N LYS A 3 -2.86 3.44 -9.45
CA LYS A 3 -1.42 3.75 -9.48
C LYS A 3 -0.65 2.57 -10.10
N THR A 4 0.45 2.87 -10.78
CA THR A 4 1.44 1.83 -11.12
C THR A 4 2.27 1.48 -9.89
N VAL A 5 3.01 0.38 -9.96
CA VAL A 5 3.94 -0.03 -8.90
C VAL A 5 4.97 1.06 -8.63
N GLU A 6 5.50 1.69 -9.68
CA GLU A 6 6.50 2.76 -9.57
C GLU A 6 5.92 3.98 -8.86
N GLN A 7 4.67 4.35 -9.17
CA GLN A 7 3.97 5.45 -8.49
C GLN A 7 3.66 5.12 -7.02
N TYR A 8 3.33 3.86 -6.72
CA TYR A 8 3.17 3.40 -5.34
C TYR A 8 4.49 3.52 -4.59
N LEU A 9 5.58 2.96 -5.14
CA LEU A 9 6.89 3.02 -4.53
C LEU A 9 7.28 4.47 -4.27
N GLU A 10 7.20 5.35 -5.27
CA GLU A 10 7.52 6.76 -5.13
C GLU A 10 6.69 7.44 -4.02
N SER A 11 5.41 7.09 -3.89
CA SER A 11 4.57 7.64 -2.83
C SER A 11 4.98 7.25 -1.41
N LEU A 12 5.90 6.31 -1.23
CA LEU A 12 6.51 6.00 0.08
C LEU A 12 7.55 7.06 0.52
N ASN A 13 8.00 7.94 -0.38
CA ASN A 13 8.88 9.08 -0.07
C ASN A 13 8.08 10.31 0.40
N ASP A 14 7.12 10.12 1.32
CA ASP A 14 6.22 11.20 1.78
C ASP A 14 6.70 11.87 3.08
N GLY A 15 7.93 11.58 3.52
CA GLY A 15 8.51 12.13 4.75
C GLY A 15 8.03 11.45 6.03
N ARG A 16 7.32 10.31 5.92
CA ARG A 16 6.94 9.52 7.10
C ARG A 16 8.15 9.07 7.90
N GLU A 17 7.97 9.03 9.22
CA GLU A 17 8.94 8.43 10.11
C GLU A 17 8.54 6.99 10.42
N VAL A 18 9.42 6.05 10.09
CA VAL A 18 9.17 4.62 10.30
C VAL A 18 10.21 4.06 11.26
N TRP A 19 9.73 3.32 12.24
CA TRP A 19 10.55 2.63 13.22
C TRP A 19 10.24 1.13 13.16
N CYS A 20 11.28 0.30 13.22
CA CYS A 20 11.16 -1.14 13.23
C CYS A 20 12.09 -1.70 14.31
N LEU A 21 11.54 -2.43 15.28
CA LEU A 21 12.31 -3.04 16.38
C LEU A 21 13.20 -2.05 17.15
N GLY A 22 12.75 -0.80 17.30
CA GLY A 22 13.51 0.26 17.99
C GLY A 22 14.51 1.00 17.10
N GLU A 23 14.68 0.60 15.83
CA GLU A 23 15.55 1.27 14.87
C GLU A 23 14.77 2.14 13.90
N LYS A 24 15.27 3.36 13.64
CA LYS A 24 14.68 4.24 12.62
C LYS A 24 15.02 3.72 11.23
N VAL A 25 13.99 3.40 10.47
CA VAL A 25 14.10 2.92 9.09
C VAL A 25 14.33 4.12 8.17
N LYS A 26 15.50 4.17 7.53
CA LYS A 26 15.83 5.21 6.55
C LYS A 26 15.06 5.05 5.24
N ASP A 27 14.90 3.80 4.80
CA ASP A 27 14.17 3.46 3.59
C ASP A 27 13.43 2.13 3.78
N VAL A 28 12.10 2.21 3.71
CA VAL A 28 11.21 1.06 3.91
C VAL A 28 11.28 0.05 2.78
N ARG A 29 11.75 0.46 1.59
CA ARG A 29 11.83 -0.37 0.38
C ARG A 29 13.00 -1.34 0.46
N THR A 30 14.04 -0.97 1.19
CA THR A 30 15.32 -1.69 1.24
C THR A 30 15.58 -2.33 2.60
N HIS A 31 14.93 -1.86 3.66
CA HIS A 31 15.15 -2.39 5.00
C HIS A 31 14.72 -3.86 5.13
N PRO A 32 15.54 -4.75 5.74
CA PRO A 32 15.28 -6.20 5.76
C PRO A 32 13.90 -6.57 6.31
N SER A 33 13.46 -5.91 7.38
CA SER A 33 12.19 -6.25 8.04
C SER A 33 10.95 -5.71 7.31
N THR A 34 11.08 -4.65 6.49
CA THR A 34 9.93 -3.96 5.88
C THR A 34 9.82 -4.22 4.39
N SER A 35 10.93 -4.48 3.70
CA SER A 35 10.97 -4.64 2.24
C SER A 35 10.06 -5.77 1.74
N THR A 36 9.97 -6.89 2.48
CA THR A 36 9.07 -8.00 2.13
C THR A 36 7.61 -7.57 2.15
N ILE A 37 7.19 -6.81 3.15
CA ILE A 37 5.82 -6.32 3.27
C ILE A 37 5.53 -5.28 2.18
N ILE A 38 6.47 -4.39 1.88
CA ILE A 38 6.32 -3.40 0.80
C ILE A 38 6.18 -4.10 -0.57
N LYS A 39 6.94 -5.15 -0.83
CA LYS A 39 6.79 -5.96 -2.06
C LYS A 39 5.43 -6.65 -2.13
N MET A 40 4.93 -7.17 -1.01
CA MET A 40 3.58 -7.75 -0.96
C MET A 40 2.51 -6.68 -1.23
N ALA A 41 2.60 -5.51 -0.60
CA ALA A 41 1.68 -4.40 -0.81
C ALA A 41 1.74 -3.84 -2.25
N ALA A 42 2.90 -3.92 -2.92
CA ALA A 42 3.02 -3.57 -4.33
C ALA A 42 2.15 -4.44 -5.25
N MET A 43 1.79 -5.67 -4.83
CA MET A 43 0.94 -6.58 -5.63
C MET A 43 -0.46 -6.02 -5.87
N ASP A 44 -0.98 -5.19 -4.95
CA ASP A 44 -2.25 -4.48 -5.11
C ASP A 44 -2.24 -3.52 -6.32
N TYR A 45 -1.05 -3.12 -6.77
CA TYR A 45 -0.86 -2.29 -7.96
C TYR A 45 -0.41 -3.12 -9.18
N VAL A 46 0.16 -4.31 -8.98
CA VAL A 46 0.50 -5.23 -10.08
C VAL A 46 -0.77 -5.81 -10.70
N LEU A 47 -1.63 -6.41 -9.87
CA LEU A 47 -2.79 -7.17 -10.35
C LEU A 47 -3.75 -6.33 -11.20
N PRO A 48 -4.19 -5.12 -10.78
CA PRO A 48 -5.14 -4.35 -11.57
C PRO A 48 -4.55 -3.76 -12.85
N ASN A 49 -3.22 -3.66 -12.94
CA ASN A 49 -2.51 -3.19 -14.14
C ASN A 49 -2.12 -4.33 -15.09
N HIS A 50 -2.22 -5.59 -14.66
CA HIS A 50 -1.91 -6.74 -15.50
C HIS A 50 -3.02 -6.95 -16.56
N PRO A 51 -2.68 -7.13 -17.85
CA PRO A 51 -3.67 -7.21 -18.93
C PRO A 51 -4.73 -8.28 -18.71
N ASP A 52 -4.36 -9.44 -18.15
CA ASP A 52 -5.27 -10.57 -17.92
C ASP A 52 -6.22 -10.36 -16.71
N TYR A 53 -5.88 -9.43 -15.82
CA TYR A 53 -6.64 -9.15 -14.59
C TYR A 53 -7.25 -7.74 -14.59
N ARG A 54 -7.13 -7.03 -15.72
CA ARG A 54 -7.67 -5.69 -15.96
C ARG A 54 -9.19 -5.74 -16.22
N ASN A 55 -9.94 -6.48 -15.41
CA ASN A 55 -11.38 -6.48 -15.49
C ASN A 55 -11.93 -5.36 -14.58
N PRO A 56 -12.62 -4.33 -15.11
CA PRO A 56 -13.04 -3.16 -14.35
C PRO A 56 -14.06 -3.43 -13.23
N THR A 57 -14.57 -4.66 -13.09
CA THR A 57 -15.48 -5.05 -11.98
C THR A 57 -14.76 -5.31 -10.66
N THR A 58 -13.43 -5.39 -10.65
CA THR A 58 -12.69 -5.84 -9.47
C THR A 58 -12.47 -4.71 -8.47
N PHE A 59 -12.87 -4.97 -7.22
CA PHE A 59 -12.57 -4.24 -5.98
C PHE A 59 -13.54 -3.19 -5.43
N GLN A 60 -14.69 -2.90 -6.05
CA GLN A 60 -15.74 -2.14 -5.36
C GLN A 60 -16.67 -3.04 -4.51
N ASP A 61 -16.79 -4.32 -4.86
CA ASP A 61 -17.81 -5.22 -4.28
C ASP A 61 -17.27 -6.22 -3.24
N VAL A 62 -15.95 -6.33 -3.07
CA VAL A 62 -15.34 -7.37 -2.21
C VAL A 62 -15.15 -6.94 -0.75
N PHE A 63 -15.34 -5.65 -0.45
CA PHE A 63 -15.33 -5.14 0.92
C PHE A 63 -16.57 -4.24 1.16
N PRO A 64 -17.71 -4.79 1.61
CA PRO A 64 -18.88 -3.99 1.99
C PRO A 64 -18.68 -3.17 3.30
N TYR A 65 -17.45 -3.06 3.82
CA TYR A 65 -17.19 -2.31 5.05
C TYR A 65 -17.04 -0.81 4.74
N LYS A 66 -18.16 -0.10 4.66
CA LYS A 66 -18.21 1.30 5.07
C LYS A 66 -17.81 1.34 6.55
N SER A 67 -16.52 1.43 6.86
CA SER A 67 -16.09 1.79 8.19
C SER A 67 -16.40 3.27 8.40
N GLN A 68 -17.63 3.53 8.83
CA GLN A 68 -18.03 4.74 9.51
C GLN A 68 -17.30 4.78 10.85
N ILE A 69 -15.99 5.04 10.83
CA ILE A 69 -15.23 5.38 12.03
C ILE A 69 -15.41 6.88 12.21
N SER A 70 -16.54 7.23 12.82
CA SER A 70 -16.71 8.56 13.39
C SER A 70 -15.69 8.67 14.52
N LEU A 71 -14.56 9.31 14.26
CA LEU A 71 -13.65 9.76 15.32
C LEU A 71 -14.41 10.80 16.14
N HIS A 72 -15.07 10.34 17.21
CA HIS A 72 -15.41 11.21 18.32
C HIS A 72 -14.14 11.41 19.13
N ASN A 73 -13.76 12.68 19.27
CA ASN A 73 -12.74 13.19 20.18
C ASN A 73 -12.74 12.43 21.52
N ILE A 74 -11.57 11.95 21.90
CA ILE A 74 -11.13 11.85 23.30
C ILE A 74 -9.74 12.46 23.36
#